data_AF-A0A382GPQ1-F1
#
_entry.id   AF-A0A382GPQ1-F1
#
_cell.length_a   1.000
_cell.length_b   1.000
_cell.length_c   1.000
_cell.angle_alpha   90.00
_cell.angle_beta   90.00
_cell.angle_gamma   90.00
#
_symmetry.space_group_name_H-M   'P 1'
#
loop_
_entity.id
_entity.type
_entity.pdbx_description
1 polymer ?
#
loop_
_entity_poly.entity_id
_entity_poly.type
_entity_poly.pdbx_seq_one_letter_code
_entity_poly.pdbx_strand_id
1 'polypeptide(L)'
;MVAASKIYGEKKLIEMLIEQGAPDRENLDELVNDERLRFSHLTTALKESDDFIGQLEIRLSELCTIAENLGFGNPGVIRKWLSDECKPCLVEHVVEGYDEVYKIMVELDDRLMWPGW
;
A
#
# COMPACT_ATOMS: atom_id res chain seq x y z
N MET A 1 -7.92 3.28 -8.58
CA MET A 1 -8.54 2.03 -9.07
C MET A 1 -8.04 1.54 -10.41
N VAL A 2 -7.70 2.40 -11.39
CA VAL A 2 -7.24 1.97 -12.73
C VAL A 2 -6.08 0.97 -12.71
N ALA A 3 -5.12 1.13 -11.79
CA ALA A 3 -4.03 0.17 -11.63
C ALA A 3 -4.52 -1.17 -11.06
N ALA A 4 -5.40 -1.15 -10.04
CA ALA A 4 -5.98 -2.34 -9.45
C ALA A 4 -6.91 -3.09 -10.43
N SER A 5 -7.71 -2.38 -11.23
CA SER A 5 -8.58 -3.00 -12.24
C SER A 5 -7.79 -3.64 -13.38
N LYS A 6 -6.60 -3.12 -13.71
CA LYS A 6 -5.67 -3.78 -14.64
C LYS A 6 -5.06 -5.07 -14.09
N ILE A 7 -4.92 -5.19 -12.76
CA ILE A 7 -4.34 -6.37 -12.11
C ILE A 7 -5.41 -7.44 -11.89
N TYR A 8 -6.55 -7.09 -11.30
CA TYR A 8 -7.57 -8.06 -10.89
C TYR A 8 -8.72 -8.23 -11.90
N GLY A 9 -8.87 -7.29 -12.83
CA GLY A 9 -10.13 -7.12 -13.56
C GLY A 9 -11.17 -6.38 -12.72
N GLU A 10 -12.03 -5.62 -13.39
CA GLU A 10 -13.05 -4.79 -12.77
C GLU A 10 -14.01 -5.58 -11.87
N LYS A 11 -14.53 -6.71 -12.38
CA LYS A 11 -15.49 -7.54 -11.64
C LYS A 11 -14.92 -8.05 -10.31
N LYS A 12 -13.72 -8.64 -10.34
CA LYS A 12 -13.05 -9.17 -9.14
C LYS A 12 -12.74 -8.05 -8.13
N LEU A 13 -12.33 -6.87 -8.63
CA LEU A 13 -12.07 -5.73 -7.76
C LEU A 13 -13.34 -5.26 -7.04
N ILE A 14 -14.48 -5.20 -7.73
CA ILE A 14 -15.77 -4.86 -7.11
C ILE A 14 -16.17 -5.89 -6.05
N GLU A 15 -16.05 -7.19 -6.37
CA GLU A 15 -16.34 -8.28 -5.43
C GLU A 15 -15.51 -8.15 -4.14
N MET A 16 -14.19 -7.96 -4.26
CA MET A 16 -13.30 -7.77 -3.11
C MET A 16 -13.68 -6.54 -2.27
N LEU A 17 -14.18 -5.47 -2.88
CA LEU A 17 -14.60 -4.26 -2.16
C LEU A 17 -15.92 -4.48 -1.42
N ILE A 18 -16.89 -5.14 -2.05
CA ILE A 18 -18.19 -5.46 -1.44
C ILE A 18 -18.03 -6.39 -0.24
N GLU A 19 -17.13 -7.38 -0.33
CA GLU A 19 -16.79 -8.26 0.80
C GLU A 19 -16.29 -7.49 2.04
N GLN A 20 -15.70 -6.31 1.83
CA GLN A 20 -15.22 -5.41 2.89
C GLN A 20 -16.23 -4.31 3.27
N GLY A 21 -17.50 -4.46 2.86
CA GLY A 21 -18.58 -3.55 3.22
C GLY A 21 -18.73 -2.32 2.30
N ALA A 22 -18.08 -2.32 1.13
CA ALA A 22 -18.36 -1.30 0.13
C ALA A 22 -19.80 -1.40 -0.41
N PRO A 23 -20.36 -0.30 -0.93
CA PRO A 23 -21.68 -0.31 -1.57
C PRO A 23 -21.75 -1.29 -2.74
N ASP A 24 -22.87 -1.99 -2.87
CA ASP A 24 -23.12 -2.87 -4.02
C ASP A 24 -23.47 -2.03 -5.26
N ARG A 25 -22.66 -2.19 -6.32
CA ARG A 25 -22.68 -1.42 -7.57
C ARG A 25 -22.27 -2.30 -8.75
N GLU A 26 -22.85 -2.03 -9.91
CA GLU A 26 -22.65 -2.88 -11.10
C GLU A 26 -21.29 -2.68 -11.77
N ASN A 27 -20.68 -1.50 -11.59
CA ASN A 27 -19.41 -1.14 -12.22
C ASN A 27 -18.59 -0.19 -11.32
N LEU A 28 -17.32 -0.04 -11.67
CA LEU A 28 -16.36 0.75 -10.91
C LEU A 28 -16.70 2.25 -10.91
N ASP A 29 -17.25 2.77 -12.00
CA ASP A 29 -17.60 4.19 -12.13
C ASP A 29 -18.74 4.55 -11.16
N GLU A 30 -19.76 3.72 -11.04
CA GLU A 30 -20.81 3.89 -10.05
C GLU A 30 -20.27 3.73 -8.62
N LEU A 31 -19.34 2.80 -8.40
CA LEU A 31 -18.77 2.55 -7.09
C LEU A 31 -17.93 3.72 -6.57
N VAL A 32 -17.07 4.33 -7.40
CA VAL A 32 -16.23 5.47 -6.95
C VAL A 32 -17.01 6.74 -6.68
N ASN A 33 -18.16 6.89 -7.33
CA ASN A 33 -19.02 8.04 -7.14
C ASN A 33 -20.04 7.81 -6.01
N ASP A 34 -20.07 6.63 -5.37
CA ASP A 34 -20.90 6.39 -4.19
C ASP A 34 -20.25 7.01 -2.95
N GLU A 35 -20.95 7.95 -2.31
CA GLU A 35 -20.52 8.65 -1.09
C GLU A 35 -20.25 7.71 0.11
N ARG A 36 -20.78 6.48 0.08
CA ARG A 36 -20.55 5.47 1.11
C ARG A 36 -19.31 4.63 0.84
N LEU A 37 -18.66 4.77 -0.33
CA LEU A 37 -17.35 4.17 -0.55
C LEU A 37 -16.32 4.88 0.33
N ARG A 38 -15.71 4.14 1.26
CA ARG A 38 -14.69 4.65 2.16
C ARG A 38 -13.32 4.17 1.73
N PHE A 39 -12.30 4.97 2.01
CA PHE A 39 -10.91 4.60 1.78
C PHE A 39 -10.54 3.29 2.48
N SER A 40 -11.10 3.03 3.67
CA SER A 40 -10.91 1.79 4.40
C SER A 40 -11.36 0.55 3.61
N HIS A 41 -12.44 0.63 2.83
CA HIS A 41 -12.87 -0.50 1.99
C HIS A 41 -11.80 -0.85 0.95
N LEU A 42 -11.14 0.16 0.36
CA LEU A 42 -10.06 -0.03 -0.60
C LEU A 42 -8.82 -0.66 0.06
N THR A 43 -8.37 -0.12 1.18
CA THR A 43 -7.18 -0.63 1.86
C THR A 43 -7.39 -2.02 2.43
N THR A 44 -8.58 -2.30 2.98
CA THR A 44 -8.90 -3.61 3.55
C THR A 44 -9.12 -4.66 2.46
N ALA A 45 -9.69 -4.32 1.31
CA ALA A 45 -9.83 -5.28 0.19
C ALA A 45 -8.47 -5.77 -0.32
N LEU A 46 -7.45 -4.91 -0.27
CA LEU A 46 -6.10 -5.24 -0.74
C LEU A 46 -5.34 -6.14 0.24
N LYS A 47 -5.71 -6.18 1.53
CA LYS A 47 -5.03 -7.02 2.53
C LYS A 47 -5.25 -8.51 2.33
N GLU A 48 -6.30 -8.89 1.62
CA GLU A 48 -6.61 -10.29 1.27
C GLU A 48 -6.02 -10.69 -0.09
N SER A 49 -5.32 -9.77 -0.77
CA SER A 49 -4.71 -10.08 -2.05
C SER A 49 -3.23 -10.46 -1.92
N ASP A 50 -2.96 -11.74 -2.17
CA ASP A 50 -1.58 -12.27 -2.22
C ASP A 50 -0.69 -11.51 -3.20
N ASP A 51 -1.20 -11.16 -4.40
CA ASP A 51 -0.44 -10.40 -5.39
C ASP A 51 -0.06 -9.01 -4.88
N PHE A 52 -1.00 -8.32 -4.21
CA PHE A 52 -0.75 -7.00 -3.64
C PHE A 52 0.25 -7.08 -2.50
N ILE A 53 0.04 -8.01 -1.57
CA ILE A 53 0.95 -8.21 -0.43
C ILE A 53 2.35 -8.55 -0.91
N GLY A 54 2.49 -9.47 -1.87
CA GLY A 54 3.80 -9.84 -2.41
C GLY A 54 4.52 -8.66 -3.07
N GLN A 55 3.80 -7.81 -3.82
CA GLN A 55 4.39 -6.58 -4.37
C GLN A 55 4.76 -5.59 -3.26
N LEU A 56 3.92 -5.44 -2.23
CA LEU A 56 4.19 -4.57 -1.09
C LEU A 56 5.43 -5.02 -0.31
N GLU A 57 5.58 -6.33 -0.05
CA GLU A 57 6.76 -6.95 0.57
C GLU A 57 8.04 -6.60 -0.19
N ILE A 58 8.02 -6.78 -1.53
CA ILE A 58 9.16 -6.47 -2.39
C ILE A 58 9.52 -4.99 -2.29
N ARG A 59 8.54 -4.09 -2.45
CA ARG A 59 8.79 -2.63 -2.45
C ARG A 59 9.27 -2.12 -1.10
N LEU A 60 8.71 -2.60 -0.01
CA LEU A 60 9.17 -2.23 1.33
C LEU A 60 10.57 -2.77 1.61
N SER A 61 10.89 -3.98 1.13
CA SER A 61 12.25 -4.54 1.25
C SER A 61 13.29 -3.72 0.47
N GLU A 62 12.95 -3.31 -0.76
CA GLU A 62 13.76 -2.41 -1.57
C GLU A 62 13.97 -1.06 -0.86
N LEU A 63 12.89 -0.43 -0.39
CA LEU A 63 12.93 0.85 0.32
C LEU A 63 13.78 0.76 1.59
N CYS A 64 13.60 -0.31 2.38
CA CYS A 64 14.37 -0.58 3.60
C CYS A 64 15.87 -0.71 3.29
N THR A 65 16.22 -1.47 2.26
CA THR A 65 17.62 -1.66 1.84
C THR A 65 18.27 -0.34 1.44
N ILE A 66 17.55 0.50 0.67
CA ILE A 66 18.06 1.80 0.24
C ILE A 66 18.24 2.74 1.45
N ALA A 67 17.24 2.81 2.33
CA ALA A 67 17.28 3.63 3.54
C ALA A 67 18.44 3.25 4.47
N GLU A 68 18.71 1.94 4.63
CA GLU A 68 19.84 1.43 5.41
C GLU A 68 21.18 1.82 4.80
N ASN A 69 21.34 1.63 3.48
CA ASN A 69 22.58 1.96 2.79
C ASN A 69 22.92 3.45 2.85
N LEU A 70 21.89 4.29 2.87
CA LEU A 70 22.05 5.75 2.89
C LEU A 70 21.96 6.34 4.30
N GLY A 71 21.62 5.53 5.30
CA GLY A 71 21.65 5.87 6.72
C GLY A 71 20.62 6.91 7.15
N PHE A 72 19.36 6.75 6.73
CA PHE A 72 18.32 7.73 7.00
C PHE A 72 16.93 7.09 7.23
N GLY A 73 16.00 7.86 7.80
CA GLY A 73 14.75 7.33 8.34
C GLY A 73 14.95 6.23 9.41
N ASN A 74 13.94 5.36 9.57
CA ASN A 74 13.98 4.24 10.51
C ASN A 74 13.63 2.90 9.83
N PRO A 75 14.52 2.36 8.98
CA PRO A 75 14.27 1.10 8.27
C PRO A 75 14.02 -0.10 9.20
N GLY A 76 14.49 -0.04 10.46
CA GLY A 76 14.25 -1.09 11.44
C GLY A 76 12.76 -1.35 11.74
N VAL A 77 11.93 -0.31 11.67
CA VAL A 77 10.47 -0.45 11.85
C VAL A 77 9.86 -1.20 10.67
N ILE A 78 10.23 -0.85 9.44
CA ILE A 78 9.74 -1.54 8.23
C ILE A 78 10.22 -3.00 8.21
N ARG A 79 11.47 -3.26 8.61
CA ARG A 79 12.01 -4.61 8.73
C ARG A 79 11.23 -5.45 9.74
N LYS A 80 10.77 -4.84 10.84
CA LYS A 80 9.91 -5.51 11.81
C LYS A 80 8.56 -5.90 11.20
N TRP A 81 7.94 -5.03 10.41
CA TRP A 81 6.69 -5.34 9.70
C TRP A 81 6.87 -6.48 8.69
N LEU A 82 7.98 -6.45 7.93
CA LEU A 82 8.32 -7.49 6.94
C LEU A 82 8.65 -8.86 7.57
N SER A 83 8.99 -8.89 8.85
CA SER A 83 9.28 -10.12 9.58
C SER A 83 8.05 -10.74 10.24
N ASP A 84 6.90 -10.07 10.17
CA ASP A 84 5.66 -10.56 10.75
C ASP A 84 5.12 -11.74 9.92
N GLU A 85 4.68 -12.81 10.60
CA GLU A 85 4.12 -13.99 9.92
C GLU A 85 2.71 -13.70 9.37
N CYS A 86 2.05 -12.67 9.91
CA CYS A 86 0.75 -12.22 9.43
C CYS A 86 0.88 -11.37 8.16
N LYS A 87 0.78 -12.01 7.00
CA LYS A 87 0.82 -11.35 5.69
C LYS A 87 -0.23 -10.22 5.51
N PRO A 88 -1.51 -10.40 5.87
CA PRO A 88 -2.49 -9.31 5.81
C PRO A 88 -2.15 -8.13 6.72
N CYS A 89 -1.51 -8.39 7.86
CA CYS A 89 -1.11 -7.35 8.81
C CYS A 89 -0.07 -6.40 8.22
N LEU A 90 0.68 -6.79 7.18
CA LEU A 90 1.60 -5.88 6.49
C LEU A 90 0.89 -4.64 5.96
N VAL A 91 -0.33 -4.80 5.44
CA VAL A 91 -1.13 -3.66 4.97
C VAL A 91 -1.56 -2.77 6.12
N GLU A 92 -1.94 -3.37 7.25
CA GLU A 92 -2.34 -2.64 8.46
C GLU A 92 -1.15 -1.85 9.04
N HIS A 93 0.02 -2.49 9.16
CA HIS A 93 1.27 -1.84 9.58
C HIS A 93 1.63 -0.65 8.69
N VAL A 94 1.48 -0.77 7.37
CA VAL A 94 1.75 0.33 6.43
C VAL A 94 0.74 1.46 6.56
N VAL A 95 -0.54 1.15 6.79
CA VAL A 95 -1.58 2.16 6.99
C VAL A 95 -1.37 2.92 8.30
N GLU A 96 -1.10 2.20 9.39
CA GLU A 96 -0.85 2.80 10.71
C GLU A 96 0.50 3.54 10.79
N GLY A 97 1.51 3.00 10.11
CA GLY A 97 2.87 3.51 10.10
C GLY A 97 3.22 4.31 8.84
N TYR A 98 2.23 4.82 8.10
CA TYR A 98 2.46 5.49 6.82
C TYR A 98 3.53 6.61 6.91
N ASP A 99 3.58 7.32 8.04
CA ASP A 99 4.57 8.35 8.31
C ASP A 99 6.02 7.83 8.24
N GLU A 100 6.30 6.58 8.63
CA GLU A 100 7.65 6.01 8.57
C GLU A 100 8.09 5.75 7.12
N VAL A 101 7.16 5.27 6.29
CA VAL A 101 7.40 5.10 4.84
C VAL A 101 7.58 6.47 4.19
N TYR A 102 6.74 7.43 4.53
CA TYR A 102 6.76 8.77 3.96
C TYR A 102 8.04 9.53 4.29
N LYS A 103 8.52 9.48 5.55
CA LYS A 103 9.80 10.11 5.95
C LYS A 103 10.97 9.61 5.10
N ILE A 104 11.07 8.31 4.88
CA ILE A 104 12.12 7.71 4.04
C ILE A 104 12.00 8.23 2.60
N MET A 105 10.78 8.31 2.04
CA MET A 105 10.56 8.82 0.69
C MET A 105 10.94 10.30 0.54
N VAL A 106 10.63 11.14 1.54
CA VAL A 106 11.01 12.57 1.54
C VAL A 106 12.52 12.71 1.62
N GLU A 107 13.19 11.99 2.51
CA GLU A 107 14.65 12.06 2.63
C GLU A 107 15.36 11.52 1.38
N LEU A 108 14.77 10.54 0.70
CA LEU A 108 15.21 10.10 -0.63
C LEU A 108 15.12 11.20 -1.66
N ASP A 109 13.95 11.85 -1.75
CA ASP A 109 13.71 12.94 -2.69
C ASP A 109 14.68 14.08 -2.44
N ASP A 110 14.84 14.53 -1.19
CA ASP A 110 15.78 15.58 -0.81
C ASP A 110 17.22 15.26 -1.25
N ARG A 111 17.66 14.01 -1.13
CA ARG A 111 19.02 13.60 -1.55
C ARG A 111 19.18 13.45 -3.06
N LEU A 112 18.15 13.01 -3.76
CA LEU A 112 18.18 12.84 -5.22
C LEU A 112 17.99 14.17 -5.95
N MET A 113 17.16 15.04 -5.40
CA MET A 113 16.80 16.34 -5.96
C MET A 113 17.78 17.45 -5.56
N TRP A 114 18.68 17.23 -4.60
CA TRP A 114 19.76 18.17 -4.30
C TRP A 114 20.95 17.93 -5.24
N PRO A 115 21.17 18.79 -6.25
CA PRO A 115 22.39 18.74 -7.03
C PRO A 115 23.45 19.47 -6.19
N GLY A 116 24.26 18.74 -5.42
CA GLY A 116 25.24 19.31 -4.49
C GLY A 116 26.43 20.02 -5.16
N TRP A 117 26.20 20.90 -6.14
CA TRP A 117 27.19 21.77 -6.76
C TRP A 117 26.76 23.24 -6.70
#